data_AF-A0A1F8ATH6-F1
#
_entry.id   AF-A0A1F8ATH6-F1
#
_cell.length_a   1.000
_cell.length_b   1.000
_cell.length_c   1.000
_cell.angle_alpha   90.00
_cell.angle_beta   90.00
_cell.angle_gamma   90.00
#
_symmetry.space_group_name_H-M   'P 1'
#
loop_
_entity.id
_entity.type
_entity.pdbx_description
1 polymer ?
#
loop_
_entity_poly.entity_id
_entity_poly.type
_entity_poly.pdbx_seq_one_letter_code
_entity_poly.pdbx_strand_id
1 'polypeptide(L)'
;MITKEAKLSNKVFQKEVESVPTRNGYGEALVELGESNPDVVVLAADLAESTRALDFAKKFPDRFIECGVAEQNMMGIAAGLAGAGKNNLYNITANHRMKNRPGMLCTN
;
A
#
# COMPACT_ATOMS: atom_id res chain seq x y z
N MET A 1 -18.62 2.61 -25.67
CA MET A 1 -17.81 1.61 -26.38
C MET A 1 -16.55 1.38 -25.57
N ILE A 2 -16.16 0.12 -25.35
CA ILE A 2 -14.90 -0.22 -24.67
C ILE A 2 -13.75 0.22 -25.58
N THR A 3 -12.79 0.98 -25.06
CA THR A 3 -11.63 1.46 -25.81
C THR A 3 -10.57 0.37 -25.95
N LYS A 4 -9.82 0.37 -27.06
CA LYS A 4 -8.83 -0.68 -27.36
C LYS A 4 -7.61 -0.65 -26.43
N GLU A 5 -7.36 0.47 -25.74
CA GLU A 5 -6.24 0.62 -24.81
C GLU A 5 -6.55 0.09 -23.40
N ALA A 6 -7.79 -0.33 -23.14
CA ALA A 6 -8.17 -0.85 -21.83
C ALA A 6 -7.46 -2.19 -21.55
N LYS A 7 -6.69 -2.26 -20.46
CA LYS A 7 -6.04 -3.49 -19.97
C LYS A 7 -7.08 -4.45 -19.37
N LEU A 8 -7.97 -4.96 -20.22
CA LEU A 8 -9.03 -5.89 -19.84
C LEU A 8 -8.55 -7.33 -19.95
N SER A 9 -9.07 -8.18 -19.05
CA SER A 9 -8.81 -9.62 -19.11
C SER A 9 -9.35 -10.22 -20.41
N ASN A 10 -8.61 -11.14 -21.02
CA ASN A 10 -9.07 -11.85 -22.22
C ASN A 10 -10.34 -12.70 -21.97
N LYS A 11 -10.75 -12.85 -20.70
CA LYS A 11 -11.92 -13.62 -20.27
C LYS A 11 -13.11 -12.76 -19.83
N VAL A 12 -13.16 -11.45 -20.15
CA VAL A 12 -14.24 -10.53 -19.70
C VAL A 12 -15.65 -11.05 -20.03
N PHE A 13 -15.81 -11.79 -21.13
CA PHE A 13 -17.10 -12.34 -21.56
C PHE A 13 -17.34 -13.81 -21.19
N GLN A 14 -16.43 -14.43 -20.43
CA GLN A 14 -16.56 -15.83 -20.01
C GLN A 14 -17.33 -15.94 -18.69
N LYS A 15 -18.13 -17.00 -18.55
CA LYS A 15 -18.99 -17.25 -17.39
C LYS A 15 -18.18 -17.57 -16.12
N GLU A 16 -16.99 -18.14 -16.29
CA GLU A 16 -16.06 -18.50 -15.22
C GLU A 16 -14.81 -17.62 -15.31
N VAL A 17 -14.78 -16.60 -14.47
CA VAL A 17 -13.62 -15.71 -14.32
C VAL A 17 -12.87 -16.14 -13.07
N GLU A 18 -11.58 -16.40 -13.23
CA GLU A 18 -10.67 -16.64 -12.11
C GLU A 18 -10.59 -15.34 -11.29
N SER A 19 -11.13 -15.40 -10.08
CA SER A 19 -11.23 -14.26 -9.18
C SER A 19 -10.15 -14.36 -8.11
N VAL A 20 -9.09 -13.57 -8.29
CA VAL A 20 -8.05 -13.39 -7.27
C VAL A 20 -8.37 -12.16 -6.42
N PRO A 21 -8.07 -12.18 -5.12
CA PRO A 21 -8.21 -10.99 -4.28
C PRO A 21 -7.37 -9.83 -4.84
N THR A 22 -7.97 -8.63 -4.93
CA THR A 22 -7.31 -7.42 -5.47
C THR A 22 -6.00 -7.08 -4.75
N ARG A 23 -5.92 -7.36 -3.45
CA ARG A 23 -4.71 -7.22 -2.63
C ARG A 23 -3.51 -8.05 -3.13
N ASN A 24 -3.74 -9.17 -3.82
CA ASN A 24 -2.65 -9.97 -4.38
C ASN A 24 -2.01 -9.23 -5.55
N GLY A 25 -2.84 -8.77 -6.50
CA GLY A 25 -2.35 -7.93 -7.60
C GLY A 25 -1.71 -6.63 -7.12
N TYR A 26 -2.19 -6.06 -6.02
CA TYR A 26 -1.55 -4.91 -5.37
C TYR A 26 -0.14 -5.24 -4.86
N GLY A 27 0.05 -6.34 -4.13
CA GLY A 27 1.37 -6.76 -3.64
C GLY A 27 2.35 -7.07 -4.77
N GLU A 28 1.89 -7.76 -5.81
CA GLU A 28 2.69 -8.06 -7.01
C GLU A 28 3.12 -6.78 -7.73
N ALA A 29 2.18 -5.86 -7.99
CA ALA A 29 2.47 -4.59 -8.62
C ALA A 29 3.40 -3.71 -7.77
N LEU A 30 3.31 -3.79 -6.43
CA LEU A 30 4.21 -3.07 -5.53
C LEU A 30 5.66 -3.53 -5.70
N VAL A 31 5.88 -4.84 -5.83
CA VAL A 31 7.20 -5.40 -6.08
C VAL A 31 7.73 -4.97 -7.46
N GLU A 32 6.91 -5.06 -8.50
CA GLU A 32 7.26 -4.61 -9.86
C GLU A 32 7.60 -3.11 -9.89
N LEU A 33 6.84 -2.30 -9.16
CA LEU A 33 7.10 -0.87 -9.01
C LEU A 33 8.42 -0.61 -8.28
N GLY A 34 8.74 -1.40 -7.26
CA GLY A 34 10.02 -1.35 -6.56
C GLY A 34 11.21 -1.69 -7.45
N GLU A 35 11.05 -2.62 -8.41
CA GLU A 35 12.08 -2.97 -9.38
C GLU A 35 12.31 -1.87 -10.42
N SER A 36 11.23 -1.28 -10.93
CA SER A 36 11.31 -0.25 -11.98
C SER A 36 11.66 1.14 -11.46
N ASN A 37 11.43 1.41 -10.17
CA ASN A 37 11.65 2.72 -9.57
C ASN A 37 12.41 2.63 -8.23
N PRO A 38 13.69 3.04 -8.17
CA PRO A 38 14.51 2.97 -6.97
C PRO A 38 14.04 3.94 -5.86
N ASP A 39 13.29 4.99 -6.19
CA ASP A 39 12.85 6.02 -5.24
C ASP A 39 11.59 5.65 -4.46
N VAL A 40 10.96 4.53 -4.81
CA VAL A 40 9.74 4.07 -4.15
C VAL A 40 10.07 3.55 -2.76
N VAL A 41 9.34 4.08 -1.78
CA VAL A 41 9.39 3.68 -0.37
C VAL A 41 7.98 3.29 0.06
N VAL A 42 7.88 2.22 0.86
CA VAL A 42 6.63 1.67 1.36
C VAL A 42 6.54 1.91 2.86
N LEU A 43 5.45 2.53 3.32
CA LEU A 43 5.14 2.67 4.73
C LEU A 43 3.94 1.80 5.08
N ALA A 44 4.08 0.99 6.13
CA ALA A 44 3.03 0.14 6.65
C ALA A 44 2.69 0.49 8.10
N ALA A 45 1.41 0.34 8.47
CA ALA A 45 0.94 0.51 9.85
C ALA A 45 0.30 -0.79 10.35
N ASP A 46 1.13 -1.77 10.72
CA ASP A 46 0.74 -3.09 11.26
C ASP A 46 -0.12 -3.95 10.31
N LEU A 47 -0.11 -3.63 9.01
CA LEU A 47 -0.97 -4.27 8.00
C LEU A 47 -0.21 -4.88 6.83
N ALA A 48 1.12 -4.98 6.90
CA ALA A 48 1.94 -5.42 5.78
C ALA A 48 1.55 -6.80 5.22
N GLU A 49 1.12 -7.73 6.08
CA GLU A 49 0.65 -9.05 5.66
C GLU A 49 -0.70 -8.99 4.93
N SER A 50 -1.63 -8.19 5.48
CA SER A 50 -2.99 -8.03 4.95
C SER A 50 -2.99 -7.35 3.58
N THR A 51 -2.06 -6.41 3.39
CA THR A 51 -1.89 -5.63 2.17
C THR A 51 -0.94 -6.27 1.18
N ARG A 52 -0.39 -7.45 1.49
CA ARG A 52 0.60 -8.16 0.66
C ARG A 52 1.87 -7.35 0.39
N ALA A 53 2.20 -6.40 1.27
CA ALA A 53 3.42 -5.61 1.20
C ALA A 53 4.66 -6.34 1.76
N LEU A 54 4.50 -7.49 2.42
CA LEU A 54 5.62 -8.29 2.94
C LEU A 54 6.60 -8.73 1.86
N ASP A 55 6.14 -8.99 0.63
CA ASP A 55 7.04 -9.41 -0.44
C ASP A 55 7.92 -8.24 -0.92
N PHE A 56 7.40 -7.01 -0.88
CA PHE A 56 8.22 -5.82 -1.04
C PHE A 56 9.22 -5.66 0.10
N ALA A 57 8.78 -5.83 1.36
CA ALA A 57 9.65 -5.72 2.53
C ALA A 57 10.83 -6.72 2.49
N LYS A 58 10.58 -7.96 2.05
CA LYS A 58 11.61 -8.99 1.89
C LYS A 58 12.62 -8.64 0.79
N LYS A 59 12.15 -8.08 -0.32
CA LYS A 59 12.99 -7.79 -1.49
C LYS A 59 13.75 -6.47 -1.37
N PHE A 60 13.14 -5.48 -0.72
CA PHE A 60 13.66 -4.12 -0.58
C PHE A 60 13.57 -3.64 0.88
N PRO A 61 14.29 -4.30 1.81
CA PRO A 61 14.19 -4.01 3.24
C PRO A 61 14.57 -2.56 3.57
N ASP A 62 15.56 -1.99 2.86
CA ASP A 62 16.00 -0.60 3.06
C ASP A 62 14.98 0.45 2.61
N ARG A 63 13.90 0.03 1.92
CA ARG A 63 12.85 0.90 1.37
C ARG A 63 11.46 0.56 1.94
N PHE A 64 11.42 -0.23 3.01
CA PHE A 64 10.20 -0.59 3.72
C PHE A 64 10.27 -0.08 5.16
N ILE A 65 9.27 0.69 5.59
CA ILE A 65 9.19 1.28 6.92
C ILE A 65 7.92 0.79 7.61
N GLU A 66 8.08 0.08 8.72
CA GLU A 66 6.98 -0.32 9.58
C GLU A 66 6.77 0.75 10.67
N CYS A 67 5.62 1.40 10.64
CA CYS A 67 5.23 2.47 11.55
C CYS A 67 4.32 1.98 12.70
N GLY A 68 3.89 0.71 12.70
CA GLY A 68 2.96 0.18 13.70
C GLY A 68 1.62 0.92 13.69
N VAL A 69 0.89 0.97 14.81
CA VAL A 69 -0.45 1.60 14.91
C VAL A 69 -0.39 3.15 14.89
N ALA A 70 0.74 3.75 14.49
CA ALA A 70 0.96 5.20 14.50
C ALA A 70 0.70 5.85 13.14
N GLU A 71 -0.52 5.73 12.63
CA GLU A 71 -0.89 6.18 11.27
C GLU A 71 -0.74 7.67 11.05
N GLN A 72 -1.06 8.47 12.06
CA GLN A 72 -0.88 9.92 11.99
C GLN A 72 0.60 10.29 11.84
N ASN A 73 1.48 9.59 12.57
CA ASN A 73 2.92 9.78 12.45
C ASN A 73 3.43 9.28 11.11
N MET A 74 2.92 8.14 10.62
CA MET A 74 3.23 7.59 9.30
C MET A 74 2.96 8.62 8.19
N MET A 75 1.83 9.34 8.25
CA MET A 75 1.52 10.42 7.31
C MET A 75 2.55 11.57 7.39
N GLY A 76 3.00 11.93 8.60
CA GLY A 76 4.06 12.92 8.78
C GLY A 76 5.40 12.48 8.19
N ILE A 77 5.77 11.21 8.36
CA ILE A 77 6.97 10.62 7.75
C ILE A 77 6.83 10.65 6.22
N ALA A 78 5.68 10.24 5.68
CA ALA A 78 5.41 10.28 4.24
C ALA A 78 5.53 11.71 3.69
N ALA A 79 4.96 12.71 4.39
CA ALA A 79 5.08 14.11 3.99
C ALA A 79 6.54 14.61 4.01
N GLY A 80 7.30 14.23 5.04
CA GLY A 80 8.73 14.57 5.13
C GLY A 80 9.56 13.94 4.02
N LEU A 81 9.32 12.65 3.72
CA LEU A 81 9.99 11.94 2.64
C LEU A 81 9.66 12.57 1.28
N ALA A 82 8.38 12.89 1.03
CA ALA A 82 7.98 13.58 -0.20
C ALA A 82 8.65 14.96 -0.33
N GLY A 83 8.71 15.74 0.75
CA GLY A 83 9.40 17.04 0.77
C GLY A 83 10.91 16.95 0.56
N ALA A 84 11.54 15.83 0.92
CA ALA A 84 12.97 15.57 0.73
C ALA A 84 13.33 15.08 -0.69
N GLY A 85 12.38 15.11 -1.64
CA GLY A 85 12.61 14.71 -3.03
C GLY A 85 12.40 13.21 -3.29
N LYS A 86 11.89 12.44 -2.32
CA LYS A 86 11.38 11.07 -2.55
C LYS A 86 9.97 11.16 -3.14
N ASN A 87 9.86 11.75 -4.32
CA ASN A 87 8.60 12.17 -4.94
C ASN A 87 7.65 11.02 -5.36
N ASN A 88 8.01 9.75 -5.11
CA ASN A 88 7.30 8.55 -5.55
C ASN A 88 6.91 7.63 -4.38
N LEU A 89 6.33 8.18 -3.32
CA LEU A 89 5.72 7.38 -2.22
C LEU A 89 4.39 6.78 -2.66
N TYR A 90 4.33 5.45 -2.80
CA TYR A 90 3.12 4.74 -3.25
C TYR A 90 2.65 3.61 -2.34
N ASN A 91 2.88 3.72 -1.02
CA ASN A 91 2.10 2.92 -0.07
C ASN A 91 1.94 3.62 1.28
N ILE A 92 0.68 3.91 1.62
CA ILE A 92 0.25 4.29 2.96
C ILE A 92 -0.96 3.41 3.28
N THR A 93 -0.76 2.36 4.08
CA THR A 93 -1.88 1.56 4.58
C THR A 93 -2.12 1.91 6.03
N ALA A 94 -3.20 2.64 6.30
CA ALA A 94 -3.67 2.99 7.63
C ALA A 94 -4.88 2.10 8.03
N ASN A 95 -4.81 1.48 9.20
CA ASN A 95 -5.89 0.78 9.87
C ASN A 95 -6.61 1.67 10.89
N HIS A 96 -7.72 2.31 10.49
CA HIS A 96 -8.54 3.06 11.45
C HIS A 96 -9.33 2.16 12.43
N ARG A 97 -8.67 1.25 13.17
CA ARG A 97 -9.23 0.60 14.36
C ARG A 97 -9.08 1.53 15.57
N MET A 98 -9.78 2.67 15.52
CA MET A 98 -10.25 3.38 16.71
C MET A 98 -11.40 2.61 17.37
N LYS A 99 -11.19 1.34 17.74
CA LYS A 99 -12.19 0.58 18.50
C LYS A 99 -11.94 0.79 19.99
N ASN A 100 -12.71 1.70 20.58
CA ASN A 100 -13.05 1.79 22.01
C ASN A 100 -11.91 1.51 22.99
N ARG A 101 -10.94 2.43 23.09
CA ARG A 101 -10.11 2.53 24.30
C ARG A 101 -10.69 3.65 25.19
N PRO A 102 -11.28 3.33 26.35
CA PRO A 102 -11.64 4.36 27.32
C PRO A 102 -10.33 4.96 27.85
N GLY A 103 -10.09 6.25 27.57
CA GLY A 103 -8.99 6.99 28.20
C GLY A 103 -8.21 7.98 27.33
N MET A 104 -8.42 8.04 26.02
CA MET A 104 -7.73 9.04 25.18
C MET A 104 -8.66 10.22 24.92
N LEU A 105 -8.46 11.29 25.69
CA LEU A 105 -9.22 12.54 25.62
C LEU A 105 -9.21 13.14 24.21
N CYS A 106 -10.41 13.32 23.65
CA CYS A 106 -10.72 14.46 22.80
C CYS A 106 -11.50 15.45 23.68
N THR A 107 -10.99 16.66 23.89
CA THR A 107 -11.73 17.72 24.60
C THR A 107 -12.55 18.56 23.61
N ASN A 108 -13.86 18.60 23.89
CA ASN A 108 -14.97 19.47 23.47
C ASN A 108 -15.16 19.81 21.98
#